data_AF-A0A497MW00-F1
#
_entry.id   AF-A0A497MW00-F1
#
_cell.length_a   1.000
_cell.length_b   1.000
_cell.length_c   1.000
_cell.angle_alpha   90.00
_cell.angle_beta   90.00
_cell.angle_gamma   90.00
#
_symmetry.space_group_name_H-M   'P 1'
#
loop_
_entity.id
_entity.type
_entity.pdbx_description
1 polymer ?
#
loop_
_entity_poly.entity_id
_entity_poly.type
_entity_poly.pdbx_seq_one_letter_code
_entity_poly.pdbx_strand_id
1 'polypeptide(L)'
;MPSALSARSKLRRAGAWRGEIIYGSLDSLPEEVLWEARAITAQRELRNLRLGVLCDKRKWSSLLSTYGELTGIFEMNIQHIGFSELEQQIRQIDEEKAAEEAKTRLQGAMRENIEESGAVAAFKLYLALRRIIDERGLSGIAVDCFWLIGRLDLTPCLALSLLLSEGLLGVCEADLASAIAMKALATFSETPAWMANLSQVDFKKATLTLAHCTAPINLTKKAGGVRLTPHFESGLPLSLDVGLPRGLVTLTELQSRPARLI
;
A
#
# COMPACT_ATOMS: atom_id res chain seq x y z
N MET A 1 -25.26 -15.62 -31.35
CA MET A 1 -24.63 -16.84 -30.81
C MET A 1 -23.80 -17.63 -31.85
N PRO A 2 -24.27 -17.90 -33.08
CA PRO A 2 -23.49 -18.69 -34.07
C PRO A 2 -22.15 -18.06 -34.47
N SER A 3 -22.08 -16.72 -34.50
CA SER A 3 -20.89 -15.96 -34.84
C SER A 3 -19.74 -16.12 -33.82
N ALA A 4 -20.04 -16.07 -32.51
CA ALA A 4 -19.04 -16.19 -31.45
C ALA A 4 -18.42 -17.61 -31.39
N LEU A 5 -19.24 -18.65 -31.55
CA LEU A 5 -18.78 -20.04 -31.61
C LEU A 5 -17.93 -20.29 -32.87
N SER A 6 -18.32 -19.70 -34.00
CA SER A 6 -17.54 -19.75 -35.25
C SER A 6 -16.19 -19.03 -35.10
N ALA A 7 -16.16 -17.84 -34.49
CA ALA A 7 -14.93 -17.11 -34.18
C ALA A 7 -14.01 -17.93 -33.27
N ARG A 8 -14.53 -18.51 -32.18
CA ARG A 8 -13.76 -19.41 -31.30
C ARG A 8 -13.19 -20.60 -32.06
N SER A 9 -13.99 -21.25 -32.92
CA SER A 9 -13.52 -22.40 -33.71
C SER A 9 -12.36 -22.02 -34.65
N LYS A 10 -12.47 -20.87 -35.32
CA LYS A 10 -11.41 -20.36 -36.21
C LYS A 10 -10.14 -19.98 -35.43
N LEU A 11 -10.28 -19.26 -34.32
CA LEU A 11 -9.15 -18.85 -33.48
C LEU A 11 -8.47 -20.04 -32.78
N ARG A 12 -9.23 -21.05 -32.35
CA ARG A 12 -8.65 -22.30 -31.80
C ARG A 12 -7.83 -23.04 -32.84
N ARG A 13 -8.33 -23.18 -34.08
CA ARG A 13 -7.58 -23.79 -35.19
C ARG A 13 -6.28 -23.06 -35.50
N ALA A 14 -6.25 -21.75 -35.33
CA ALA A 14 -5.07 -20.93 -35.53
C ALA A 14 -4.12 -20.90 -34.30
N GLY A 15 -4.43 -21.60 -33.20
CA GLY A 15 -3.66 -21.51 -31.95
C GLY A 15 -3.72 -20.13 -31.28
N ALA A 16 -4.61 -19.25 -31.74
CA ALA A 16 -4.71 -17.85 -31.32
C ALA A 16 -5.82 -17.59 -30.29
N TRP A 17 -6.64 -18.59 -29.97
CA TRP A 17 -7.73 -18.42 -29.00
C TRP A 17 -7.17 -18.23 -27.59
N ARG A 18 -7.38 -17.04 -27.03
CA ARG A 18 -7.11 -16.72 -25.63
C ARG A 18 -8.36 -16.04 -25.05
N GLY A 19 -9.21 -16.81 -24.38
CA GLY A 19 -10.40 -16.27 -23.74
C GLY A 19 -11.49 -17.31 -23.49
N GLU A 20 -12.62 -16.84 -23.00
CA GLU A 20 -13.81 -17.62 -22.70
C GLU A 20 -15.03 -17.09 -23.46
N ILE A 21 -16.06 -17.93 -23.62
CA ILE A 21 -17.35 -17.48 -24.14
C ILE A 21 -18.28 -17.40 -22.95
N ILE A 22 -18.72 -16.19 -22.64
CA ILE A 22 -19.71 -15.93 -21.61
C ILE A 22 -21.09 -15.93 -22.26
N TYR A 23 -22.02 -16.65 -21.65
CA TYR A 23 -23.41 -16.73 -22.09
C TYR A 23 -24.26 -15.86 -21.17
N GLY A 24 -25.07 -14.98 -21.74
CA GLY A 24 -25.93 -14.08 -20.97
C GLY A 24 -27.05 -13.48 -21.79
N SER A 25 -27.99 -12.82 -21.10
CA SER A 25 -29.02 -11.99 -21.75
C SER A 25 -28.44 -10.64 -22.17
N LEU A 26 -29.06 -9.96 -23.13
CA LEU A 26 -28.78 -8.55 -23.43
C LEU A 26 -29.32 -7.61 -22.34
N ASP A 27 -30.30 -8.08 -21.55
CA ASP A 27 -30.97 -7.28 -20.53
C ASP A 27 -30.16 -7.16 -19.22
N SER A 28 -29.14 -8.02 -19.06
CA SER A 28 -28.30 -8.06 -17.86
C SER A 28 -26.87 -8.38 -18.24
N LEU A 29 -25.93 -7.51 -17.90
CA LEU A 29 -24.51 -7.77 -18.10
C LEU A 29 -24.06 -8.93 -17.20
N PRO A 30 -23.47 -10.01 -17.75
CA PRO A 30 -22.95 -11.11 -16.95
C PRO A 30 -21.85 -10.65 -16.00
N GLU A 31 -21.87 -11.13 -14.76
CA GLU A 31 -20.89 -10.74 -13.73
C GLU A 31 -19.45 -11.09 -14.13
N GLU A 32 -19.27 -12.17 -14.90
CA GLU A 32 -17.97 -12.60 -15.40
C GLU A 32 -17.31 -11.54 -16.28
N VAL A 33 -18.11 -10.82 -17.10
CA VAL A 33 -17.59 -9.72 -17.93
C VAL A 33 -17.10 -8.56 -17.04
N LEU A 34 -17.84 -8.26 -15.96
CA LEU A 34 -17.45 -7.23 -15.01
C LEU A 34 -16.19 -7.61 -14.24
N TRP A 35 -16.05 -8.86 -13.82
CA TRP A 35 -14.87 -9.36 -13.12
C TRP A 35 -13.63 -9.31 -14.02
N GLU A 36 -13.75 -9.74 -15.28
CA GLU A 36 -12.67 -9.63 -16.26
C GLU A 36 -12.29 -8.18 -16.52
N ALA A 37 -13.27 -7.27 -16.65
CA ALA A 37 -12.98 -5.84 -16.82
C ALA A 37 -12.25 -5.24 -15.60
N ARG A 38 -12.63 -5.64 -14.38
CA ARG A 38 -11.94 -5.24 -13.14
C ARG A 38 -10.52 -5.81 -13.07
N ALA A 39 -10.34 -7.07 -13.43
CA ALA A 39 -9.02 -7.73 -13.48
C ALA A 39 -8.08 -7.02 -14.47
N ILE A 40 -8.56 -6.71 -15.68
CA ILE A 40 -7.82 -5.94 -16.68
C ILE A 40 -7.47 -4.54 -16.16
N THR A 41 -8.39 -3.90 -15.44
CA THR A 41 -8.14 -2.59 -14.84
C THR A 41 -7.03 -2.67 -13.79
N ALA A 42 -7.09 -3.63 -12.87
CA ALA A 42 -6.03 -3.84 -11.88
C ALA A 42 -4.68 -4.17 -12.51
N GLN A 43 -4.65 -4.99 -13.57
CA GLN A 43 -3.42 -5.28 -14.31
C GLN A 43 -2.82 -4.01 -14.94
N ARG A 44 -3.65 -3.16 -15.55
CA ARG A 44 -3.22 -1.87 -16.11
C ARG A 44 -2.69 -0.92 -15.04
N GLU A 45 -3.38 -0.85 -13.92
CA GLU A 45 -2.98 -0.03 -12.78
C GLU A 45 -1.63 -0.49 -12.18
N LEU A 46 -1.37 -1.80 -12.12
CA LEU A 46 -0.08 -2.35 -11.70
C LEU A 46 1.03 -2.06 -12.71
N ARG A 47 0.78 -2.22 -14.00
CA ARG A 47 1.75 -1.87 -15.06
C ARG A 47 2.12 -0.38 -15.03
N ASN A 48 1.15 0.49 -14.78
CA ASN A 48 1.36 1.93 -14.69
C ASN A 48 1.92 2.38 -13.34
N LEU A 49 2.06 1.46 -12.37
CA LEU A 49 2.54 1.78 -11.03
C LEU A 49 4.01 2.21 -11.09
N ARG A 50 4.28 3.44 -10.65
CA ARG A 50 5.62 4.00 -10.49
C ARG A 50 5.93 4.07 -9.00
N LEU A 51 6.65 3.09 -8.47
CA LEU A 51 6.90 2.93 -7.05
C LEU A 51 8.33 3.35 -6.68
N GLY A 52 8.45 4.34 -5.79
CA GLY A 52 9.72 4.64 -5.14
C GLY A 52 10.03 3.59 -4.06
N VAL A 53 11.28 3.15 -3.95
CA VAL A 53 11.72 2.24 -2.90
C VAL A 53 12.85 2.90 -2.14
N LEU A 54 12.53 3.37 -0.93
CA LEU A 54 13.46 4.02 -0.02
C LEU A 54 14.18 2.96 0.81
N CYS A 55 15.42 2.65 0.45
CA CYS A 55 16.25 1.68 1.15
C CYS A 55 17.74 1.92 0.89
N ASP A 56 18.61 1.19 1.58
CA ASP A 56 20.04 1.23 1.28
C ASP A 56 20.38 0.43 0.00
N LYS A 57 21.62 0.56 -0.49
CA LYS A 57 22.04 -0.15 -1.72
C LYS A 57 22.07 -1.67 -1.57
N ARG A 58 22.31 -2.21 -0.37
CA ARG A 58 22.36 -3.66 -0.13
C ARG A 58 20.95 -4.24 -0.17
N LYS A 59 20.01 -3.61 0.55
CA LYS A 59 18.59 -3.94 0.53
C LYS A 59 18.02 -3.81 -0.88
N TRP A 60 18.35 -2.74 -1.62
CA TRP A 60 17.95 -2.57 -3.02
C TRP A 60 18.36 -3.77 -3.89
N SER A 61 19.63 -4.17 -3.85
CA SER A 61 20.12 -5.35 -4.59
C SER A 61 19.40 -6.64 -4.16
N SER A 62 19.16 -6.81 -2.86
CA SER A 62 18.40 -7.96 -2.35
C SER A 62 16.96 -7.98 -2.88
N LEU A 63 16.26 -6.84 -2.85
CA LEU A 63 14.89 -6.72 -3.34
C LEU A 63 14.79 -7.06 -4.83
N LEU A 64 15.74 -6.59 -5.65
CA LEU A 64 15.78 -6.94 -7.08
C LEU A 64 15.96 -8.44 -7.31
N SER A 65 16.80 -9.10 -6.50
CA SER A 65 16.97 -10.56 -6.61
C SER A 65 15.75 -11.36 -6.15
N THR A 66 15.02 -10.89 -5.13
CA THR A 66 13.87 -11.60 -4.55
C THR A 66 12.57 -11.34 -5.32
N TYR A 67 12.34 -10.10 -5.72
CA TYR A 67 11.07 -9.64 -6.29
C TYR A 67 11.15 -9.25 -7.76
N GLY A 68 12.33 -9.30 -8.39
CA GLY A 68 12.50 -8.91 -9.81
C GLY A 68 11.64 -9.72 -10.78
N GLU A 69 11.39 -10.99 -10.47
CA GLU A 69 10.45 -11.82 -11.23
C GLU A 69 9.01 -11.30 -11.11
N LEU A 70 8.54 -11.00 -9.88
CA LEU A 70 7.20 -10.48 -9.63
C LEU A 70 7.00 -9.10 -10.28
N THR A 71 7.93 -8.17 -10.08
CA THR A 71 7.82 -6.84 -10.70
C THR A 71 7.93 -6.91 -12.21
N GLY A 72 8.65 -7.89 -12.76
CA GLY A 72 8.70 -8.18 -14.19
C GLY A 72 7.37 -8.73 -14.74
N ILE A 73 6.71 -9.65 -14.02
CA ILE A 73 5.39 -10.19 -14.40
C ILE A 73 4.35 -9.08 -14.56
N PHE A 74 4.35 -8.11 -13.64
CA PHE A 74 3.42 -6.99 -13.66
C PHE A 74 3.95 -5.77 -14.42
N GLU A 75 5.17 -5.84 -14.99
CA GLU A 75 5.83 -4.77 -15.74
C GLU A 75 5.88 -3.43 -14.97
N MET A 76 6.11 -3.51 -13.66
CA MET A 76 6.11 -2.36 -12.76
C MET A 76 7.35 -1.49 -12.93
N ASN A 77 7.19 -0.18 -12.79
CA ASN A 77 8.30 0.77 -12.72
C ASN A 77 8.71 0.98 -11.25
N ILE A 78 9.82 0.39 -10.83
CA ILE A 78 10.38 0.60 -9.49
C ILE A 78 11.64 1.48 -9.56
N GLN A 79 11.78 2.41 -8.62
CA GLN A 79 12.89 3.35 -8.57
C GLN A 79 13.54 3.36 -7.20
N HIS A 80 14.86 3.21 -7.15
CA HIS A 80 15.61 3.34 -5.91
C HIS A 80 15.62 4.80 -5.43
N ILE A 81 15.39 4.99 -4.13
CA ILE A 81 15.52 6.26 -3.42
C ILE A 81 16.49 6.01 -2.26
N GLY A 82 17.55 6.83 -2.19
CA GLY A 82 18.53 6.73 -1.11
C GLY A 82 18.11 7.55 0.11
N PHE A 83 18.50 7.12 1.30
CA PHE A 83 18.22 7.87 2.54
C PHE A 83 18.80 9.29 2.54
N SER A 84 19.94 9.53 1.89
CA SER A 84 20.53 10.87 1.80
C SER A 84 19.66 11.87 1.04
N GLU A 85 18.90 11.41 0.04
CA GLU A 85 17.95 12.25 -0.67
C GLU A 85 16.76 12.62 0.23
N LEU A 86 16.23 11.65 0.97
CA LEU A 86 15.19 11.91 1.96
C LEU A 86 15.66 12.91 3.02
N GLU A 87 16.85 12.72 3.58
CA GLU A 87 17.45 13.63 4.56
C GLU A 87 17.56 15.07 4.03
N GLN A 88 17.98 15.22 2.77
CA GLN A 88 18.05 16.53 2.12
C GLN A 88 16.67 17.16 2.00
N GLN A 89 15.65 16.39 1.61
CA GLN A 89 14.28 16.88 1.49
C GLN A 89 13.70 17.29 2.84
N ILE A 90 13.90 16.48 3.90
CA ILE A 90 13.47 16.79 5.27
C ILE A 90 14.07 18.13 5.76
N ARG A 91 15.35 18.38 5.49
CA ARG A 91 16.04 19.62 5.87
C ARG A 91 15.47 20.86 5.17
N GLN A 92 14.85 20.69 4.00
CA GLN A 92 14.24 21.77 3.24
C GLN A 92 12.78 22.01 3.63
N ILE A 93 12.17 21.15 4.45
CA ILE A 93 10.81 21.38 4.93
C ILE A 93 10.83 22.42 6.05
N ASP A 94 10.08 23.49 5.84
CA ASP A 94 9.82 24.52 6.83
C ASP A 94 9.07 23.95 8.05
N GLU A 95 9.49 24.37 9.24
CA GLU A 95 8.97 23.84 10.49
C GLU A 95 7.56 24.37 10.81
N GLU A 96 7.29 25.64 10.52
CA GLU A 96 5.98 26.26 10.73
C GLU A 96 4.94 25.59 9.83
N LYS A 97 5.29 25.36 8.56
CA LYS A 97 4.44 24.62 7.62
C LYS A 97 4.15 23.19 8.12
N ALA A 98 5.15 22.49 8.64
CA ALA A 98 4.94 21.14 9.16
C ALA A 98 4.04 21.14 10.40
N ALA A 99 4.17 22.13 11.29
CA ALA A 99 3.30 22.32 12.44
C ALA A 99 1.85 22.67 12.03
N GLU A 100 1.66 23.51 11.02
CA GLU A 100 0.34 23.86 10.49
C GLU A 100 -0.37 22.64 9.87
N GLU A 101 0.34 21.86 9.05
CA GLU A 101 -0.19 20.61 8.49
C GLU A 101 -0.51 19.60 9.61
N ALA A 102 0.35 19.48 10.63
CA ALA A 102 0.10 18.62 11.77
C ALA A 102 -1.19 19.00 12.51
N LYS A 103 -1.39 20.30 12.77
CA LYS A 103 -2.58 20.81 13.43
C LYS A 103 -3.84 20.56 12.60
N THR A 104 -3.76 20.79 11.29
CA THR A 104 -4.89 20.66 10.36
C THR A 104 -5.29 19.20 10.15
N ARG A 105 -4.34 18.35 9.77
CA ARG A 105 -4.58 16.94 9.39
C ARG A 105 -4.89 16.05 10.58
N LEU A 106 -4.37 16.38 11.76
CA LEU A 106 -4.62 15.62 13.00
C LEU A 106 -5.75 16.23 13.84
N GLN A 107 -6.51 17.17 13.29
CA GLN A 107 -7.63 17.76 14.00
C GLN A 107 -8.64 16.68 14.41
N GLY A 108 -8.90 16.56 15.71
CA GLY A 108 -9.83 15.57 16.27
C GLY A 108 -9.23 14.17 16.50
N ALA A 109 -7.93 13.97 16.25
CA ALA A 109 -7.23 12.76 16.68
C ALA A 109 -6.98 12.80 18.19
N MET A 110 -7.09 11.65 18.85
CA MET A 110 -6.69 11.49 20.25
C MET A 110 -5.17 11.38 20.33
N ARG A 111 -4.53 12.07 21.27
CA ARG A 111 -3.08 11.98 21.47
C ARG A 111 -2.78 11.22 22.76
N GLU A 112 -1.93 10.21 22.68
CA GLU A 112 -1.48 9.43 23.83
C GLU A 112 0.05 9.43 23.86
N ASN A 113 0.64 10.11 24.83
CA ASN A 113 2.11 10.19 25.00
C ASN A 113 2.86 10.70 23.75
N ILE A 114 2.28 11.65 23.02
CA ILE A 114 2.89 12.29 21.85
C ILE A 114 3.15 13.77 22.14
N GLU A 115 4.43 14.16 22.04
CA GLU A 115 4.85 15.55 22.09
C GLU A 115 4.63 16.25 20.74
N GLU A 116 4.44 17.57 20.76
CA GLU A 116 4.25 18.37 19.54
C GLU A 116 5.47 18.29 18.61
N SER A 117 6.68 18.29 19.18
CA SER A 117 7.95 18.12 18.45
C SER A 117 7.97 16.83 17.61
N GLY A 118 7.49 15.72 18.18
CA GLY A 118 7.37 14.44 17.49
C GLY A 118 6.35 14.46 16.36
N ALA A 119 5.21 15.15 16.55
CA ALA A 119 4.22 15.35 15.50
C ALA A 119 4.79 16.20 14.34
N VAL A 120 5.45 17.31 14.66
CA VAL A 120 6.11 18.18 13.66
C VAL A 120 7.15 17.39 12.87
N ALA A 121 8.01 16.61 13.53
CA ALA A 121 9.02 15.80 12.87
C ALA A 121 8.41 14.72 11.94
N ALA A 122 7.34 14.06 12.38
CA ALA A 122 6.59 13.12 11.54
C ALA A 122 5.97 13.80 10.30
N PHE A 123 5.48 15.04 10.44
CA PHE A 123 4.98 15.84 9.32
C PHE A 123 6.07 16.31 8.37
N LYS A 124 7.28 16.65 8.87
CA LYS A 124 8.43 16.92 8.00
C LYS A 124 8.79 15.70 7.15
N LEU A 125 8.76 14.50 7.73
CA LEU A 125 8.95 13.25 7.00
C LEU A 125 7.86 13.02 5.94
N TYR A 126 6.59 13.19 6.30
CA TYR A 126 5.46 13.08 5.36
C TYR A 126 5.60 14.05 4.18
N LEU A 127 5.85 15.34 4.45
CA LEU A 127 6.00 16.37 3.41
C LEU A 127 7.21 16.10 2.51
N ALA A 128 8.33 15.62 3.07
CA ALA A 128 9.50 15.22 2.30
C ALA A 128 9.20 14.03 1.36
N LEU A 129 8.53 13.00 1.86
CA LEU A 129 8.13 11.84 1.03
C LEU A 129 7.12 12.26 -0.07
N ARG A 130 6.14 13.10 0.27
CA ARG A 130 5.17 13.67 -0.68
C ARG A 130 5.89 14.42 -1.80
N ARG A 131 6.86 15.27 -1.45
CA ARG A 131 7.67 16.03 -2.41
C ARG A 131 8.49 15.12 -3.33
N ILE A 132 9.12 14.06 -2.80
CA ILE A 132 9.84 13.07 -3.62
C ILE A 132 8.89 12.37 -4.59
N ILE A 133 7.69 12.00 -4.13
CA ILE A 133 6.67 11.36 -4.97
C ILE A 133 6.25 12.30 -6.11
N ASP A 134 6.00 13.59 -5.81
CA ASP A 134 5.65 14.60 -6.82
C ASP A 134 6.79 14.83 -7.83
N GLU A 135 8.01 15.10 -7.35
CA GLU A 135 9.16 15.44 -8.19
C GLU A 135 9.54 14.28 -9.15
N ARG A 136 9.36 13.03 -8.72
CA ARG A 136 9.66 11.83 -9.53
C ARG A 136 8.46 11.28 -10.31
N GLY A 137 7.27 11.89 -10.13
CA GLY A 137 6.01 11.41 -10.71
C GLY A 137 5.69 9.98 -10.30
N LEU A 138 5.82 9.66 -9.01
CA LEU A 138 5.56 8.34 -8.45
C LEU A 138 4.07 8.21 -8.06
N SER A 139 3.59 6.99 -8.03
CA SER A 139 2.26 6.61 -7.54
C SER A 139 2.27 6.27 -6.03
N GLY A 140 3.46 6.21 -5.42
CA GLY A 140 3.64 5.86 -4.02
C GLY A 140 5.09 5.52 -3.68
N ILE A 141 5.29 5.07 -2.44
CA ILE A 141 6.61 4.73 -1.89
C ILE A 141 6.53 3.51 -0.96
N ALA A 142 7.55 2.66 -1.06
CA ALA A 142 7.84 1.59 -0.12
C ALA A 142 9.09 1.96 0.68
N VAL A 143 9.01 1.88 2.00
CA VAL A 143 10.05 2.36 2.92
C VAL A 143 10.62 1.20 3.72
N ASP A 144 11.94 1.05 3.69
CA ASP A 144 12.66 0.18 4.62
C ASP A 144 12.64 0.81 6.03
N CYS A 145 11.51 0.59 6.72
CA CYS A 145 11.12 1.37 7.88
C CYS A 145 12.02 1.15 9.09
N PHE A 146 12.52 -0.06 9.32
CA PHE A 146 13.50 -0.31 10.40
C PHE A 146 14.81 0.44 10.18
N TRP A 147 15.31 0.49 8.94
CA TRP A 147 16.53 1.24 8.64
C TRP A 147 16.33 2.74 8.81
N LEU A 148 15.17 3.27 8.39
CA LEU A 148 14.81 4.67 8.59
C LEU A 148 14.78 5.01 10.08
N ILE A 149 14.13 4.18 10.90
CA ILE A 149 14.01 4.38 12.35
C ILE A 149 15.39 4.46 12.99
N GLY A 150 16.27 3.48 12.74
CA GLY A 150 17.62 3.48 13.33
C GLY A 150 18.54 4.57 12.80
N ARG A 151 18.17 5.24 11.70
CA ARG A 151 18.99 6.28 11.06
C ARG A 151 18.56 7.70 11.41
N LEU A 152 17.25 7.94 11.56
CA LEU A 152 16.68 9.28 11.76
C LEU A 152 15.96 9.45 13.09
N ASP A 153 15.81 8.39 13.89
CA ASP A 153 14.98 8.38 15.10
C ASP A 153 13.53 8.83 14.85
N LEU A 154 13.03 8.54 13.64
CA LEU A 154 11.66 8.84 13.20
C LEU A 154 10.98 7.60 12.67
N THR A 155 9.67 7.50 12.84
CA THR A 155 8.88 6.43 12.25
C THR A 155 8.13 6.93 11.00
N PRO A 156 8.05 6.14 9.92
CA PRO A 156 7.30 6.53 8.73
C PRO A 156 5.79 6.28 8.86
N CYS A 157 5.33 5.79 10.01
CA CYS A 157 4.00 5.25 10.25
C CYS A 157 2.86 6.23 9.86
N LEU A 158 2.93 7.45 10.41
CA LEU A 158 1.99 8.50 10.06
C LEU A 158 2.06 8.87 8.57
N ALA A 159 3.28 9.06 8.05
CA ALA A 159 3.47 9.47 6.67
C ALA A 159 2.86 8.47 5.67
N LEU A 160 3.11 7.17 5.87
CA LEU A 160 2.54 6.11 5.03
C LEU A 160 1.00 6.08 5.14
N SER A 161 0.47 6.29 6.34
CA SER A 161 -0.97 6.31 6.59
C SER A 161 -1.69 7.49 5.92
N LEU A 162 -1.05 8.67 5.90
CA LEU A 162 -1.55 9.84 5.17
C LEU A 162 -1.51 9.61 3.66
N LEU A 163 -0.40 9.08 3.13
CA LEU A 163 -0.29 8.75 1.71
C LEU A 163 -1.38 7.77 1.25
N LEU A 164 -1.61 6.70 2.04
CA LEU A 164 -2.70 5.74 1.78
C LEU A 164 -4.08 6.41 1.78
N SER A 165 -4.29 7.38 2.67
CA SER A 165 -5.56 8.13 2.75
C SER A 165 -5.78 9.07 1.56
N GLU A 166 -4.69 9.50 0.91
CA GLU A 166 -4.68 10.33 -0.30
C GLU A 166 -4.81 9.51 -1.60
N GLY A 167 -4.93 8.19 -1.50
CA GLY A 167 -4.99 7.29 -2.66
C GLY A 167 -3.63 6.95 -3.27
N LEU A 168 -2.53 7.32 -2.59
CA LEU A 168 -1.17 6.94 -2.96
C LEU A 168 -0.77 5.65 -2.25
N LEU A 169 0.18 4.92 -2.82
CA LEU A 169 0.66 3.69 -2.19
C LEU A 169 1.72 4.00 -1.10
N GLY A 170 1.43 3.65 0.15
CA GLY A 170 2.38 3.73 1.27
C GLY A 170 2.64 2.35 1.86
N VAL A 171 3.88 1.88 1.85
CA VAL A 171 4.26 0.49 2.16
C VAL A 171 5.43 0.45 3.15
N CYS A 172 5.32 -0.29 4.26
CA CYS A 172 6.43 -0.53 5.21
C CYS A 172 7.33 -1.70 4.75
N GLU A 173 8.42 -1.91 5.48
CA GLU A 173 9.48 -2.91 5.30
C GLU A 173 10.09 -3.05 3.90
N ALA A 174 9.83 -2.07 3.02
CA ALA A 174 10.07 -2.17 1.58
C ALA A 174 9.46 -3.45 0.95
N ASP A 175 8.28 -3.87 1.41
CA ASP A 175 7.62 -5.09 0.94
C ASP A 175 6.90 -4.90 -0.41
N LEU A 176 7.57 -5.33 -1.48
CA LEU A 176 7.06 -5.20 -2.85
C LEU A 176 5.91 -6.16 -3.16
N ALA A 177 5.82 -7.32 -2.49
CA ALA A 177 4.70 -8.24 -2.70
C ALA A 177 3.42 -7.65 -2.10
N SER A 178 3.51 -7.11 -0.89
CA SER A 178 2.40 -6.37 -0.27
C SER A 178 2.02 -5.13 -1.10
N ALA A 179 2.99 -4.41 -1.67
CA ALA A 179 2.71 -3.28 -2.57
C ALA A 179 1.82 -3.67 -3.76
N ILE A 180 2.12 -4.80 -4.41
CA ILE A 180 1.31 -5.33 -5.53
C ILE A 180 -0.08 -5.71 -5.05
N ALA A 181 -0.18 -6.50 -3.97
CA ALA A 181 -1.45 -6.95 -3.42
C ALA A 181 -2.34 -5.78 -3.00
N MET A 182 -1.78 -4.79 -2.31
CA MET A 182 -2.48 -3.58 -1.87
C MET A 182 -3.00 -2.78 -3.07
N LYS A 183 -2.19 -2.57 -4.12
CA LYS A 183 -2.65 -1.83 -5.31
C LYS A 183 -3.76 -2.56 -6.06
N ALA A 184 -3.64 -3.89 -6.20
CA ALA A 184 -4.68 -4.70 -6.82
C ALA A 184 -5.99 -4.66 -6.02
N LEU A 185 -5.92 -4.91 -4.70
CA LEU A 185 -7.07 -4.86 -3.81
C LEU A 185 -7.74 -3.49 -3.80
N ALA A 186 -6.96 -2.41 -3.71
CA ALA A 186 -7.51 -1.05 -3.74
C ALA A 186 -8.22 -0.74 -5.06
N THR A 187 -7.75 -1.32 -6.17
CA THR A 187 -8.42 -1.20 -7.47
C THR A 187 -9.72 -2.00 -7.51
N PHE A 188 -9.77 -3.19 -6.90
CA PHE A 188 -10.97 -4.03 -6.88
C PHE A 188 -12.05 -3.51 -5.93
N SER A 189 -11.65 -2.98 -4.77
CA SER A 189 -12.57 -2.51 -3.74
C SER A 189 -12.93 -1.04 -3.87
N GLU A 190 -12.20 -0.28 -4.70
CA GLU A 190 -12.31 1.19 -4.80
C GLU A 190 -12.12 1.89 -3.43
N THR A 191 -11.42 1.23 -2.52
CA THR A 191 -11.10 1.72 -1.17
C THR A 191 -9.63 1.48 -0.87
N PRO A 192 -8.98 2.30 -0.01
CA PRO A 192 -7.60 2.04 0.38
C PRO A 192 -7.42 0.64 0.99
N ALA A 193 -6.43 -0.10 0.51
CA ALA A 193 -5.93 -1.32 1.14
C ALA A 193 -4.69 -1.00 1.99
N TRP A 194 -4.39 -1.82 2.99
CA TRP A 194 -3.22 -1.66 3.86
C TRP A 194 -2.67 -3.02 4.27
N MET A 195 -1.41 -3.05 4.69
CA MET A 195 -0.71 -4.26 5.12
C MET A 195 -0.97 -4.54 6.60
N ALA A 196 -1.03 -5.82 6.98
CA ALA A 196 -1.15 -6.19 8.38
C ALA A 196 -0.34 -7.45 8.69
N ASN A 197 0.23 -7.48 9.90
CA ASN A 197 0.95 -8.63 10.43
C ASN A 197 0.00 -9.47 11.29
N LEU A 198 0.22 -10.79 11.30
CA LEU A 198 -0.46 -11.69 12.23
C LEU A 198 0.03 -11.43 13.64
N SER A 199 -0.84 -10.87 14.48
CA SER A 199 -0.54 -10.54 15.88
C SER A 199 -0.97 -11.66 16.84
N GLN A 200 -2.10 -12.29 16.59
CA GLN A 200 -2.62 -13.37 17.45
C GLN A 200 -3.52 -14.36 16.69
N VAL A 201 -3.42 -15.63 17.07
CA VAL A 201 -4.38 -16.68 16.69
C VAL A 201 -5.03 -17.21 17.97
N ASP A 202 -6.36 -17.08 18.09
CA ASP A 202 -7.13 -17.67 19.20
C ASP A 202 -8.08 -18.73 18.63
N PHE A 203 -7.67 -20.00 18.75
CA PHE A 203 -8.45 -21.14 18.28
C PHE A 203 -9.73 -21.38 19.08
N LYS A 204 -9.79 -20.96 20.36
CA LYS A 204 -10.99 -21.14 21.18
C LYS A 204 -12.10 -20.19 20.75
N LYS A 205 -11.72 -18.96 20.38
CA LYS A 205 -12.65 -17.95 19.86
C LYS A 205 -12.82 -17.98 18.34
N ALA A 206 -12.01 -18.77 17.64
CA ALA A 206 -11.89 -18.78 16.18
C ALA A 206 -11.61 -17.37 15.62
N THR A 207 -10.69 -16.64 16.26
CA THR A 207 -10.34 -15.27 15.87
C THR A 207 -8.87 -15.13 15.47
N LEU A 208 -8.62 -14.33 14.44
CA LEU A 208 -7.30 -13.84 14.06
C LEU A 208 -7.23 -12.35 14.38
N THR A 209 -6.17 -11.93 15.09
CA THR A 209 -5.87 -10.52 15.31
C THR A 209 -4.76 -10.12 14.35
N LEU A 210 -5.04 -9.13 13.50
CA LEU A 210 -4.07 -8.54 12.58
C LEU A 210 -3.79 -7.10 13.02
N ALA A 211 -2.53 -6.70 12.96
CA ALA A 211 -2.11 -5.35 13.34
C ALA A 211 -0.90 -4.89 12.51
N HIS A 212 -0.80 -3.59 12.30
CA HIS A 212 0.39 -2.92 11.79
C HIS A 212 0.47 -1.52 12.37
N CYS A 213 1.65 -0.93 12.36
CA CYS A 213 1.87 0.47 12.73
C CYS A 213 1.38 1.49 11.67
N THR A 214 0.66 1.05 10.63
CA THR A 214 0.11 1.92 9.58
C THR A 214 -1.34 1.56 9.32
N ALA A 215 -2.18 2.53 8.96
CA ALA A 215 -3.51 2.31 8.39
C ALA A 215 -4.03 3.64 7.81
N PRO A 216 -4.76 3.64 6.68
CA PRO A 216 -5.34 4.85 6.15
C PRO A 216 -6.30 5.48 7.17
N ILE A 217 -6.04 6.72 7.56
CA ILE A 217 -6.81 7.44 8.58
C ILE A 217 -8.26 7.69 8.15
N ASN A 218 -8.53 7.69 6.85
CA ASN A 218 -9.88 7.83 6.30
C ASN A 218 -10.71 6.54 6.33
N LEU A 219 -10.16 5.40 6.77
CA LEU A 219 -10.93 4.18 7.02
C LEU A 219 -11.89 4.34 8.20
N THR A 220 -11.58 5.23 9.15
CA THR A 220 -12.47 5.57 10.24
C THR A 220 -13.23 6.86 9.93
N LYS A 221 -14.55 6.85 10.18
CA LYS A 221 -15.41 8.04 10.03
C LYS A 221 -15.82 8.64 11.38
N LYS A 222 -15.33 8.08 12.49
CA LYS A 222 -15.69 8.52 13.84
C LYS A 222 -14.70 9.57 14.34
N ALA A 223 -15.20 10.65 14.92
CA ALA A 223 -14.37 11.60 15.65
C ALA A 223 -13.63 10.86 16.78
N GLY A 224 -12.31 11.09 16.92
CA GLY A 224 -11.46 10.33 17.84
C GLY A 224 -11.21 8.87 17.43
N GLY A 225 -11.58 8.48 16.20
CA GLY A 225 -11.29 7.14 15.65
C GLY A 225 -9.82 6.93 15.28
N VAL A 226 -9.02 7.99 15.27
CA VAL A 226 -7.56 7.95 15.11
C VAL A 226 -6.93 8.32 16.44
N ARG A 227 -6.05 7.45 16.94
CA ARG A 227 -5.26 7.66 18.15
C ARG A 227 -3.78 7.71 17.78
N LEU A 228 -3.12 8.80 18.10
CA LEU A 228 -1.69 8.98 17.89
C LEU A 228 -0.97 8.40 19.10
N THR A 229 -0.02 7.52 18.84
CA THR A 229 0.67 6.73 19.85
C THR A 229 2.14 6.56 19.46
N PRO A 230 3.06 6.39 20.42
CA PRO A 230 4.41 5.95 20.11
C PRO A 230 4.42 4.65 19.30
N HIS A 231 5.44 4.49 18.47
CA HIS A 231 5.65 3.24 17.74
C HIS A 231 5.84 2.07 18.71
N PHE A 232 5.13 0.96 18.47
CA PHE A 232 5.05 -0.15 19.42
C PHE A 232 6.43 -0.77 19.73
N GLU A 233 7.25 -1.01 18.70
CA GLU A 233 8.54 -1.66 18.86
C GLU A 233 9.66 -0.73 19.34
N SER A 234 9.60 0.57 19.02
CA SER A 234 10.72 1.51 19.26
C SER A 234 10.42 2.60 20.29
N GLY A 235 9.15 2.84 20.62
CA GLY A 235 8.73 3.95 21.48
C GLY A 235 8.88 5.34 20.83
N LEU A 236 9.31 5.43 19.57
CA LEU A 236 9.52 6.71 18.89
C LEU A 236 8.21 7.28 18.32
N PRO A 237 8.02 8.61 18.33
CA PRO A 237 6.89 9.24 17.65
C PRO A 237 7.09 9.22 16.11
N LEU A 238 6.04 9.16 15.28
CA LEU A 238 4.61 9.09 15.58
C LEU A 238 3.98 7.91 14.82
N SER A 239 3.39 6.98 15.56
CA SER A 239 2.54 5.91 15.04
C SER A 239 1.06 6.22 15.30
N LEU A 240 0.17 5.38 14.79
CA LEU A 240 -1.26 5.54 14.94
C LEU A 240 -1.98 4.20 15.13
N ASP A 241 -3.08 4.27 15.86
CA ASP A 241 -4.12 3.26 15.94
C ASP A 241 -5.38 3.83 15.27
N VAL A 242 -5.87 3.15 14.23
CA VAL A 242 -7.02 3.56 13.44
C VAL A 242 -8.16 2.58 13.67
N GLY A 243 -9.26 3.07 14.23
CA GLY A 243 -10.45 2.28 14.47
C GLY A 243 -11.14 1.85 13.18
N LEU A 244 -10.98 0.59 12.81
CA LEU A 244 -11.56 0.01 11.59
C LEU A 244 -13.06 -0.31 11.75
N PRO A 245 -13.87 -0.13 10.69
CA PRO A 245 -15.27 -0.55 10.71
C PRO A 245 -15.38 -2.08 10.75
N ARG A 246 -16.45 -2.58 11.38
CA ARG A 246 -16.80 -4.01 11.32
C ARG A 246 -17.42 -4.32 9.95
N GLY A 247 -17.04 -5.45 9.36
CA GLY A 247 -17.58 -5.88 8.08
C GLY A 247 -16.84 -7.11 7.54
N LEU A 248 -17.23 -7.53 6.34
CA LEU A 248 -16.47 -8.50 5.58
C LEU A 248 -15.16 -7.88 5.11
N VAL A 249 -14.08 -8.64 5.20
CA VAL A 249 -12.74 -8.23 4.77
C VAL A 249 -12.16 -9.29 3.85
N THR A 250 -11.32 -8.86 2.92
CA THR A 250 -10.51 -9.75 2.08
C THR A 250 -9.08 -9.72 2.59
N LEU A 251 -8.54 -10.89 2.89
CA LEU A 251 -7.12 -11.06 3.21
C LEU A 251 -6.41 -11.62 1.98
N THR A 252 -5.22 -11.11 1.69
CA THR A 252 -4.42 -11.57 0.56
C THR A 252 -2.95 -11.53 0.95
N GLU A 253 -2.24 -12.61 0.62
CA GLU A 253 -0.79 -12.69 0.68
C GLU A 253 -0.32 -13.06 -0.73
N LEU A 254 0.67 -12.33 -1.24
CA LEU A 254 1.29 -12.61 -2.53
C LEU A 254 2.68 -13.19 -2.31
N GLN A 255 2.92 -14.39 -2.82
CA GLN A 255 4.22 -15.06 -2.76
C GLN A 255 4.68 -15.39 -4.18
N SER A 256 5.93 -15.06 -4.52
CA SER A 256 6.55 -15.46 -5.80
C SER A 256 6.74 -16.98 -5.90
N ARG A 257 7.06 -17.61 -4.76
CA ARG A 257 7.34 -19.04 -4.64
C ARG A 257 6.61 -19.56 -3.41
N PRO A 258 5.31 -19.86 -3.51
CA PRO A 258 4.54 -20.27 -2.36
C PRO A 258 5.08 -21.59 -1.79
N ALA A 259 5.14 -21.66 -0.46
CA ALA A 259 5.45 -22.92 0.20
C ALA A 259 4.40 -23.95 -0.19
N ARG A 260 4.84 -25.13 -0.67
CA ARG A 260 3.90 -26.25 -0.85
C ARG A 260 3.51 -26.73 0.53
N LEU A 261 2.23 -26.60 0.87
CA LEU A 261 1.64 -27.33 2.00
C LEU A 261 1.82 -28.82 1.67
N ILE A 262 2.66 -29.50 2.46
CA ILE A 262 2.86 -30.96 2.40
C ILE A 262 1.74 -31.61 3.19
#